data_AF-A0A6J1TDV4-F1
#
_entry.id   AF-A0A6J1TDV4-F1
#
_cell.length_a   1.000
_cell.length_b   1.000
_cell.length_c   1.000
_cell.angle_alpha   90.00
_cell.angle_beta   90.00
_cell.angle_gamma   90.00
#
_symmetry.space_group_name_H-M   'P 1'
#
loop_
_entity.id
_entity.type
_entity.pdbx_description
1 polymer ?
#
loop_
_entity_poly.entity_id
_entity_poly.type
_entity_poly.pdbx_seq_one_letter_code
_entity_poly.pdbx_strand_id
1 'polypeptide(L)'
;MEEKTCPHCQKVYSWKKGLDRHLQECVGNLAFPDSHSGYQCALDRIGKLPVKVPPKKKFKCPQCPRRYQWKSTMLRHIRTECGFSPQFQCPYCPQRTIRKDNLVMHINRKHGPGMLNFT
;
A
#
# COMPACT_ATOMS: atom_id res chain seq x y z
N MET A 1 10.25 24.27 -0.34
CA MET A 1 10.26 22.82 -0.59
C MET A 1 10.03 22.64 -2.08
N GLU A 2 11.00 22.11 -2.83
CA GLU A 2 10.84 21.94 -4.28
C GLU A 2 9.92 20.76 -4.60
N GLU A 3 8.79 21.08 -5.21
CA GLU A 3 7.87 20.09 -5.77
C GLU A 3 8.52 19.40 -6.98
N LYS A 4 8.39 18.08 -7.07
CA LYS A 4 9.01 17.26 -8.12
C LYS A 4 7.91 16.67 -9.00
N THR A 5 7.93 17.00 -10.28
CA THR A 5 6.88 16.63 -11.22
C THR A 5 7.36 15.53 -12.15
N CYS A 6 6.47 14.58 -12.45
CA CYS A 6 6.76 13.56 -13.44
C CYS A 6 6.77 14.16 -14.86
N PRO A 7 7.87 14.05 -15.63
CA PRO A 7 7.94 14.59 -16.99
C PRO A 7 7.03 13.84 -17.98
N HIS A 8 6.51 12.67 -17.58
CA HIS A 8 5.75 11.77 -18.43
C HIS A 8 4.23 11.85 -18.26
N CYS A 9 3.75 12.30 -17.09
CA CYS A 9 2.31 12.41 -16.81
C CYS A 9 1.93 13.61 -15.93
N GLN A 10 2.89 14.51 -15.67
CA GLN A 10 2.72 15.76 -14.92
C GLN A 10 2.25 15.60 -13.45
N LYS A 11 2.29 14.39 -12.90
CA LYS A 11 1.93 14.13 -11.50
C LYS A 11 2.98 14.72 -10.54
N VAL A 12 2.51 15.47 -9.55
CA VAL A 12 3.36 16.21 -8.59
C VAL A 12 3.63 15.38 -7.34
N TYR A 13 4.87 15.44 -6.87
CA TYR A 13 5.34 14.75 -5.67
C TYR A 13 6.05 15.73 -4.77
N SER A 14 5.78 15.63 -3.47
CA SER A 14 6.43 16.48 -2.47
C SER A 14 7.91 16.13 -2.23
N TRP A 15 8.40 14.98 -2.75
CA TRP A 15 9.77 14.49 -2.52
C TRP A 15 10.27 13.60 -3.66
N LYS A 16 11.58 13.67 -3.99
CA LYS A 16 12.23 12.91 -5.09
C LYS A 16 11.99 11.40 -5.02
N LYS A 17 12.07 10.78 -3.84
CA LYS A 17 11.84 9.35 -3.66
C LYS A 17 10.42 8.90 -4.04
N GLY A 18 9.44 9.81 -3.92
CA GLY A 18 8.07 9.59 -4.37
C GLY A 18 7.97 9.53 -5.89
N LEU A 19 8.63 10.48 -6.57
CA LEU A 19 8.76 10.52 -8.02
C LEU A 19 9.55 9.32 -8.55
N ASP A 20 10.69 8.97 -7.95
CA ASP A 20 11.53 7.84 -8.39
C ASP A 20 10.76 6.52 -8.40
N ARG A 21 9.94 6.26 -7.36
CA ARG A 21 9.06 5.08 -7.32
C ARG A 21 8.00 5.12 -8.40
N HIS A 22 7.43 6.29 -8.68
CA HIS A 22 6.44 6.45 -9.74
C HIS A 22 7.04 6.22 -11.13
N LEU A 23 8.25 6.70 -11.41
CA LEU A 23 8.93 6.50 -12.69
C LEU A 23 9.20 5.02 -13.01
N GLN A 24 9.30 4.15 -12.00
CA GLN A 24 9.43 2.70 -12.22
C GLN A 24 8.16 2.06 -12.80
N GLU A 25 7.01 2.71 -12.65
CA GLU A 25 5.69 2.20 -13.07
C GLU A 25 5.01 3.16 -14.06
N CYS A 26 5.64 4.30 -14.37
CA CYS A 26 5.09 5.32 -15.27
C CYS A 26 5.40 4.95 -16.72
N VAL A 27 4.36 4.74 -17.51
CA VAL A 27 4.46 4.27 -18.90
C VAL A 27 4.41 5.44 -19.91
N GLY A 28 4.68 6.68 -19.51
CA GLY A 28 4.55 7.82 -20.42
C GLY A 28 3.12 8.35 -20.55
N ASN A 29 2.95 9.44 -21.32
CA ASN A 29 1.68 9.96 -21.82
C ASN A 29 1.07 9.00 -22.87
N LEU A 30 0.88 7.73 -22.52
CA LEU A 30 0.05 6.81 -23.31
C LEU A 30 -1.34 6.80 -22.70
N ALA A 31 -2.10 7.84 -23.03
CA ALA A 31 -3.52 7.93 -22.74
C ALA A 31 -4.27 6.82 -23.50
N PHE A 32 -4.97 5.98 -22.74
CA PHE A 32 -5.99 4.96 -23.04
C PHE A 32 -7.43 5.25 -22.48
N PRO A 33 -8.33 6.07 -23.07
CA PRO A 33 -9.69 6.30 -22.64
C PRO A 33 -10.60 5.10 -22.82
N ASP A 34 -11.22 4.80 -21.72
CA ASP A 34 -12.60 4.42 -21.59
C ASP A 34 -13.55 4.96 -22.69
N SER A 35 -14.43 4.07 -23.17
CA SER A 35 -15.43 4.28 -24.25
C SER A 35 -16.60 5.21 -23.85
N HIS A 36 -16.33 6.17 -22.98
CA HIS A 36 -17.05 7.44 -22.93
C HIS A 36 -16.28 8.59 -23.62
N SER A 37 -15.07 8.34 -24.14
CA SER A 37 -14.37 9.12 -25.18
C SER A 37 -13.10 8.37 -25.60
N GLY A 38 -13.27 7.21 -26.24
CA GLY A 38 -12.28 6.12 -26.30
C GLY A 38 -10.86 6.44 -26.76
N TYR A 39 -9.88 5.73 -26.21
CA TYR A 39 -8.72 5.19 -26.92
C TYR A 39 -8.47 3.73 -26.36
N GLN A 40 -8.07 2.79 -27.21
CA GLN A 40 -7.40 1.54 -26.84
C GLN A 40 -6.22 1.34 -27.81
N CYS A 41 -5.07 0.81 -27.35
CA CYS A 41 -4.02 0.20 -28.19
C CYS A 41 -2.93 -0.42 -27.29
N ALA A 42 -2.25 -1.54 -27.55
CA ALA A 42 -2.41 -2.68 -28.44
C ALA A 42 -1.89 -3.91 -27.67
N LEU A 43 -2.76 -4.88 -27.39
CA LEU A 43 -2.33 -6.25 -27.13
C LEU A 43 -2.21 -6.91 -28.49
N ASP A 44 -0.98 -7.08 -28.98
CA ASP A 44 -0.49 -8.37 -29.49
C ASP A 44 0.78 -8.21 -30.33
N ARG A 45 1.94 -8.31 -29.67
CA ARG A 45 2.88 -9.42 -29.89
C ARG A 45 3.98 -9.36 -28.82
N ILE A 46 4.13 -10.49 -28.13
CA ILE A 46 5.06 -10.81 -27.03
C ILE A 46 4.59 -10.39 -25.62
N GLY A 47 3.48 -11.00 -25.17
CA GLY A 47 3.56 -11.89 -24.01
C GLY A 47 3.93 -11.31 -22.65
N LYS A 48 3.64 -10.03 -22.37
CA LYS A 48 3.64 -9.52 -21.00
C LYS A 48 2.40 -8.67 -20.78
N LEU A 49 1.33 -9.32 -20.32
CA LEU A 49 0.44 -8.68 -19.34
C LEU A 49 1.33 -7.92 -18.35
N PRO A 50 0.96 -6.75 -17.82
CA PRO A 50 1.62 -6.23 -16.63
C PRO A 50 1.28 -7.21 -15.51
N VAL A 51 2.02 -8.33 -15.47
CA VAL A 51 2.06 -9.22 -14.35
C VAL A 51 2.53 -8.29 -13.25
N LYS A 52 1.59 -7.93 -12.38
CA LYS A 52 1.86 -7.15 -11.18
C LYS A 52 2.79 -8.02 -10.35
N VAL A 53 4.09 -7.96 -10.65
CA VAL A 53 5.12 -8.77 -10.00
C VAL A 53 5.01 -8.42 -8.53
N PRO A 54 4.58 -9.36 -7.67
CA PRO A 54 4.43 -9.06 -6.26
C PRO A 54 5.77 -8.55 -5.77
N PRO A 55 5.82 -7.36 -5.14
CA PRO A 55 7.10 -6.80 -4.76
C PRO A 55 7.84 -7.79 -3.87
N LYS A 56 9.06 -8.15 -4.26
CA LYS A 56 9.86 -9.15 -3.56
C LYS A 56 9.97 -8.75 -2.08
N LYS A 57 9.41 -9.57 -1.18
CA LYS A 57 9.49 -9.36 0.27
C LYS A 57 10.88 -9.78 0.76
N LYS A 58 11.86 -8.89 0.58
CA LYS A 58 13.29 -9.16 0.84
C LYS A 58 13.64 -9.16 2.33
N PHE A 59 12.88 -8.46 3.17
CA PHE A 59 13.24 -8.25 4.57
C PHE A 59 12.51 -9.23 5.48
N LYS A 60 13.24 -10.18 6.08
CA LYS A 60 12.71 -11.18 7.02
C LYS A 60 12.79 -10.65 8.46
N CYS A 61 11.77 -10.93 9.27
CA CYS A 61 11.84 -10.76 10.71
C CYS A 61 12.79 -11.83 11.31
N PRO A 62 13.71 -11.47 12.23
CA PRO A 62 14.59 -12.46 12.86
C PRO A 62 13.85 -13.33 13.89
N GLN A 63 12.73 -12.86 14.44
CA GLN A 63 12.00 -13.51 15.53
C GLN A 63 10.78 -14.30 15.07
N CYS A 64 10.37 -14.19 13.80
CA CYS A 64 9.19 -14.86 13.28
C CYS A 64 9.29 -15.10 11.76
N PRO A 65 8.43 -15.94 11.14
CA PRO A 65 8.55 -16.26 9.72
C PRO A 65 8.09 -15.13 8.77
N ARG A 66 7.64 -13.98 9.27
CA ARG A 66 7.09 -12.90 8.43
C ARG A 66 8.17 -12.20 7.60
N ARG A 67 7.78 -11.82 6.37
CA ARG A 67 8.60 -11.08 5.41
C ARG A 67 7.91 -9.80 4.95
N TYR A 68 8.70 -8.77 4.69
CA TYR A 68 8.26 -7.43 4.34
C TYR A 68 8.95 -6.93 3.08
N GLN A 69 8.23 -6.09 2.34
CA GLN A 69 8.75 -5.39 1.16
C GLN A 69 9.77 -4.31 1.55
N TRP A 70 9.58 -3.63 2.68
CA TRP A 70 10.40 -2.50 3.10
C TRP A 70 11.05 -2.74 4.48
N LYS A 71 12.31 -2.33 4.63
CA LYS A 71 13.03 -2.41 5.92
C LYS A 71 12.28 -1.68 7.04
N SER A 72 11.73 -0.50 6.76
CA SER A 72 10.96 0.29 7.74
C SER A 72 9.73 -0.47 8.26
N THR A 73 8.99 -1.15 7.38
CA THR A 73 7.82 -1.95 7.77
C THR A 73 8.20 -3.17 8.62
N MET A 74 9.33 -3.82 8.33
CA MET A 74 9.87 -4.91 9.14
C MET A 74 10.31 -4.42 10.52
N LEU A 75 11.01 -3.29 10.61
CA LEU A 75 11.45 -2.71 11.88
C LEU A 75 10.27 -2.30 12.76
N ARG A 76 9.23 -1.69 12.18
CA ARG A 76 7.99 -1.38 12.90
C ARG A 76 7.35 -2.64 13.46
N HIS A 77 7.25 -3.70 12.64
CA HIS A 77 6.73 -4.98 13.09
C HIS A 77 7.50 -5.53 14.30
N ILE A 78 8.84 -5.56 14.24
CA ILE A 78 9.66 -6.03 15.37
C ILE A 78 9.36 -5.23 16.63
N ARG A 79 9.29 -3.90 16.51
CA ARG A 79 9.11 -3.00 17.66
C ARG A 79 7.74 -3.10 18.31
N THR A 80 6.69 -3.37 17.54
CA THR A 80 5.30 -3.12 17.98
C THR A 80 4.37 -4.32 17.87
N GLU A 81 4.78 -5.38 17.17
CA GLU A 81 3.89 -6.51 16.87
C GLU A 81 4.56 -7.86 17.16
N CYS A 82 5.85 -8.00 16.88
CA CYS A 82 6.54 -9.28 17.03
C CYS A 82 6.69 -9.65 18.51
N GLY A 83 6.12 -10.79 18.89
CA GLY A 83 6.13 -11.25 20.29
C GLY A 83 5.09 -10.60 21.19
N PHE A 84 4.27 -9.68 20.67
CA PHE A 84 3.20 -9.03 21.43
C PHE A 84 1.86 -9.73 21.21
N SER A 85 1.08 -9.85 22.28
CA SER A 85 -0.28 -10.35 22.21
C SER A 85 -1.26 -9.24 21.78
N PRO A 86 -2.39 -9.59 21.12
CA PRO A 86 -3.41 -8.62 20.77
C PRO A 86 -4.01 -7.93 22.00
N GLN A 87 -3.63 -6.68 22.24
CA GLN A 87 -4.05 -5.91 23.41
C GLN A 87 -5.33 -5.10 23.20
N PHE A 88 -5.68 -4.76 21.95
CA PHE A 88 -6.83 -3.91 21.65
C PHE A 88 -8.06 -4.75 21.27
N GLN A 89 -9.05 -4.80 22.17
CA GLN A 89 -10.32 -5.48 21.94
C GLN A 89 -11.28 -4.60 21.13
N CYS A 90 -11.95 -5.18 20.15
CA CYS A 90 -13.06 -4.52 19.48
C CYS A 90 -14.27 -4.44 20.43
N PRO A 91 -14.92 -3.27 20.56
CA PRO A 91 -16.08 -3.12 21.45
C PRO A 91 -17.35 -3.80 20.90
N TYR A 92 -17.38 -4.16 19.61
CA TYR A 92 -18.57 -4.72 18.95
C TYR A 92 -18.46 -6.23 18.66
N CYS A 93 -17.28 -6.83 18.84
CA CYS A 93 -17.09 -8.26 18.61
C CYS A 93 -15.85 -8.80 19.35
N PRO A 94 -15.64 -10.12 19.44
CA PRO A 94 -14.52 -10.73 20.18
C PRO A 94 -13.13 -10.51 19.56
N GLN A 95 -13.02 -9.82 18.41
CA GLN A 95 -11.74 -9.64 17.72
C GLN A 95 -10.78 -8.73 18.48
N ARG A 96 -9.52 -9.16 18.58
CA ARG A 96 -8.42 -8.39 19.17
C ARG A 96 -7.36 -8.07 18.14
N THR A 97 -6.77 -6.89 18.23
CA THR A 97 -5.64 -6.48 17.38
C THR A 97 -4.47 -6.01 18.24
N ILE A 98 -3.25 -6.09 17.70
CA ILE A 98 -2.04 -5.64 18.41
C ILE A 98 -1.88 -4.12 18.33
N ARG A 99 -2.45 -3.46 17.31
CA ARG A 99 -2.28 -2.02 17.08
C ARG A 99 -3.60 -1.28 16.91
N LYS A 100 -3.68 -0.06 17.44
CA LYS A 100 -4.86 0.81 17.37
C LYS A 100 -5.33 1.07 15.93
N ASP A 101 -4.41 1.33 14.99
CA ASP A 101 -4.77 1.57 13.59
C ASP A 101 -5.41 0.34 12.92
N ASN A 102 -4.98 -0.86 13.30
CA ASN A 102 -5.62 -2.10 12.85
C ASN A 102 -7.02 -2.27 13.45
N LEU A 103 -7.24 -1.85 14.70
CA LEU A 103 -8.58 -1.85 15.32
C LEU A 103 -9.52 -0.86 14.62
N VAL A 104 -9.05 0.36 14.36
CA VAL A 104 -9.82 1.38 13.61
C VAL A 104 -10.24 0.84 12.25
N MET A 105 -9.30 0.27 11.51
CA MET A 105 -9.57 -0.32 10.20
C MET A 105 -10.53 -1.51 10.29
N HIS A 106 -10.41 -2.34 11.33
CA HIS A 106 -11.32 -3.45 11.59
C HIS A 106 -12.75 -2.93 11.80
N ILE A 107 -12.93 -1.94 12.67
CA ILE A 107 -14.25 -1.37 12.97
C ILE A 107 -14.87 -0.78 11.70
N ASN A 108 -14.13 0.05 10.97
CA ASN A 108 -14.64 0.66 9.73
C ASN A 108 -15.05 -0.37 8.68
N ARG A 109 -14.37 -1.52 8.60
CA ARG A 109 -14.65 -2.55 7.59
C ARG A 109 -15.69 -3.58 8.01
N LYS A 110 -15.86 -3.82 9.31
CA LYS A 110 -16.72 -4.89 9.84
C LYS A 110 -17.99 -4.39 10.51
N HIS A 111 -17.96 -3.17 11.07
CA HIS A 111 -19.06 -2.57 11.82
C HIS A 111 -19.57 -1.27 11.19
N GLY A 112 -18.75 -0.66 10.31
CA GLY A 112 -19.10 0.53 9.55
C GLY A 112 -18.37 1.80 10.02
N PRO A 113 -18.33 2.84 9.18
CA PRO A 113 -17.70 4.12 9.51
C PRO A 113 -18.51 4.85 10.61
N GLY A 114 -17.81 5.46 11.57
CA GLY A 114 -18.43 6.32 12.60
C GLY A 114 -18.58 5.72 14.00
N MET A 115 -18.23 4.45 14.19
CA MET A 115 -18.34 3.75 15.48
C MET A 115 -17.05 3.82 16.35
N LEU A 116 -16.21 4.84 16.18
CA LEU A 116 -14.92 4.98 16.86
C LEU A 116 -15.02 5.99 18.01
N ASN A 117 -15.36 5.52 19.21
CA ASN A 117 -15.24 6.32 20.43
C ASN A 117 -14.04 5.79 21.23
N PHE A 118 -12.91 6.50 21.17
CA PHE A 118 -11.80 6.30 22.08
C PHE A 118 -11.86 7.41 23.13
N THR A 119 -12.50 7.13 24.27
CA THR A 119 -12.25 7.84 25.53
C THR A 119 -10.98 7.32 26.18
#